data_AF-A0A4Q6B2H1-F1
#
_entry.id   AF-A0A4Q6B2H1-F1
#
_cell.length_a   1.000
_cell.length_b   1.000
_cell.length_c   1.000
_cell.angle_alpha   90.00
_cell.angle_beta   90.00
_cell.angle_gamma   90.00
#
_symmetry.space_group_name_H-M   'P 1'
#
loop_
_entity.id
_entity.type
_entity.pdbx_description
1 polymer ?
#
loop_
_entity_poly.entity_id
_entity_poly.type
_entity_poly.pdbx_seq_one_letter_code
_entity_poly.pdbx_strand_id
1 'polypeptide(L)'
;MLRGLILLFVLLLTLRGLTQKTLTAVKSSVPPVIDGKLDDAAWQLAPHAVDFIQHSPNYGIPASLTTTVRILYDDNAVYIAAQLFDNPSLIRKQLTARDGEQQQDADYFSVFLDTYNDKQNGFQFLVTPANVQTDAKLDAGASA
;
A
#
# COMPACT_ATOMS: atom_id res chain seq x y z
N MET A 1 -14.01 -41.25 23.28
CA MET A 1 -13.92 -40.99 21.83
C MET A 1 -14.26 -39.54 21.44
N LEU A 2 -15.07 -38.80 22.22
CA LEU A 2 -15.46 -37.42 21.90
C LEU A 2 -14.41 -36.33 22.23
N ARG A 3 -13.46 -36.60 23.14
CA ARG A 3 -12.41 -35.64 23.54
C ARG A 3 -11.31 -35.42 22.49
N GLY A 4 -11.01 -36.42 21.67
CA GLY A 4 -10.02 -36.30 20.58
C GLY A 4 -10.53 -35.46 19.40
N LEU A 5 -11.85 -35.45 19.17
CA LEU A 5 -12.48 -34.73 18.07
C LEU A 5 -12.51 -33.21 18.32
N ILE A 6 -12.66 -32.79 19.58
CA ILE A 6 -12.66 -31.36 19.97
C ILE A 6 -11.24 -30.76 19.86
N LEU A 7 -10.19 -31.51 20.22
CA LEU A 7 -8.80 -31.07 20.05
C LEU A 7 -8.40 -30.94 18.57
N LEU A 8 -8.90 -31.81 17.70
CA LEU A 8 -8.66 -31.70 16.26
C LEU A 8 -9.41 -30.50 15.64
N PHE A 9 -10.62 -30.19 16.12
CA PHE A 9 -11.41 -29.04 15.65
C PHE A 9 -10.81 -27.69 16.10
N VAL A 10 -10.19 -27.63 17.29
CA VAL A 10 -9.47 -26.43 17.78
C VAL A 10 -8.15 -26.22 17.05
N LEU A 11 -7.45 -27.29 16.65
CA LEU A 11 -6.20 -27.22 15.88
C LEU A 11 -6.41 -26.79 14.42
N LEU A 12 -7.58 -27.09 13.83
CA LEU A 12 -7.97 -26.62 12.49
C LEU A 12 -8.37 -25.14 12.46
N LEU A 13 -8.74 -24.54 13.61
CA LEU A 13 -9.13 -23.12 13.69
C LEU A 13 -7.94 -22.15 13.73
N THR A 14 -6.72 -22.63 14.00
CA THR A 14 -5.55 -21.77 14.24
C THR A 14 -4.62 -21.58 13.04
N LEU A 15 -4.89 -22.24 11.90
CA LEU A 15 -4.18 -22.00 10.64
C LEU A 15 -4.81 -20.86 9.84
N ARG A 16 -4.92 -19.66 10.44
CA ARG A 16 -4.93 -18.44 9.63
C ARG A 16 -3.48 -18.10 9.31
N GLY A 17 -2.94 -18.78 8.30
CA GLY A 17 -1.66 -18.36 7.71
C GLY A 17 -1.76 -16.91 7.25
N LEU A 18 -0.69 -16.14 7.40
CA LEU A 18 -0.53 -14.84 6.75
C LEU A 18 -0.37 -15.08 5.25
N THR A 19 -1.47 -15.39 4.56
CA THR A 19 -1.47 -15.47 3.11
C THR A 19 -1.21 -14.08 2.57
N GLN A 20 -0.25 -13.96 1.65
CA GLN A 20 0.03 -12.72 0.94
C GLN A 20 -1.25 -12.22 0.26
N LYS A 21 -1.63 -10.98 0.55
CA LYS A 21 -2.78 -10.36 -0.11
C LYS A 21 -2.48 -10.14 -1.59
N THR A 22 -3.48 -10.39 -2.41
CA THR A 22 -3.42 -10.17 -3.86
C THR A 22 -4.54 -9.24 -4.28
N LEU A 23 -4.25 -8.43 -5.30
CA LEU A 23 -5.21 -7.51 -5.92
C LEU A 23 -4.97 -7.56 -7.43
N THR A 24 -6.05 -7.63 -8.21
CA THR A 24 -5.97 -7.53 -9.67
C THR A 24 -6.03 -6.07 -10.07
N ALA A 25 -4.96 -5.57 -10.71
CA ALA A 25 -4.99 -4.27 -11.38
C ALA A 25 -5.82 -4.35 -12.66
N VAL A 26 -6.58 -3.29 -12.96
CA VAL A 26 -7.49 -3.26 -14.13
C VAL A 26 -6.89 -2.38 -15.23
N LYS A 27 -6.93 -2.88 -16.47
CA LYS A 27 -6.51 -2.06 -17.63
C LYS A 27 -7.56 -0.99 -17.92
N SER A 28 -7.15 0.26 -18.02
CA SER A 28 -8.00 1.37 -18.43
C SER A 28 -7.78 1.71 -19.91
N SER A 29 -8.87 1.98 -20.63
CA SER A 29 -8.81 2.53 -22.00
C SER A 29 -8.67 4.05 -22.03
N VAL A 30 -9.05 4.73 -20.94
CA VAL A 30 -8.92 6.17 -20.76
C VAL A 30 -8.10 6.40 -19.49
N PRO A 31 -6.91 7.03 -19.59
CA PRO A 31 -6.09 7.27 -18.41
C PRO A 31 -6.79 8.24 -17.45
N PRO A 32 -6.73 8.01 -16.12
CA PRO A 32 -7.25 8.97 -15.15
C PRO A 32 -6.40 10.25 -15.13
N VAL A 33 -7.02 11.36 -14.75
CA VAL A 33 -6.30 12.62 -14.53
C VAL A 33 -5.57 12.55 -13.18
N ILE A 34 -4.32 12.99 -13.14
CA ILE A 34 -3.49 12.97 -11.92
C ILE A 34 -3.64 14.30 -11.19
N ASP A 35 -4.79 14.52 -10.57
CA ASP A 35 -5.11 15.74 -9.81
C ASP A 35 -5.47 15.48 -8.33
N GLY A 36 -5.35 14.22 -7.88
CA GLY A 36 -5.66 13.79 -6.51
C GLY A 36 -7.16 13.55 -6.25
N LYS A 37 -8.02 13.65 -7.26
CA LYS A 37 -9.44 13.30 -7.16
C LYS A 37 -9.69 11.91 -7.74
N LEU A 38 -10.68 11.21 -7.17
CA LEU A 38 -11.05 9.84 -7.56
C LEU A 38 -12.44 9.78 -8.20
N ASP A 39 -12.84 10.84 -8.90
CA ASP A 39 -14.12 10.99 -9.58
C ASP A 39 -14.13 10.48 -11.02
N ASP A 40 -12.96 10.22 -11.62
CA ASP A 40 -12.85 9.56 -12.92
C ASP A 40 -13.51 8.18 -12.93
N ALA A 41 -14.29 7.91 -13.98
CA ALA A 41 -15.01 6.64 -14.15
C ALA A 41 -14.08 5.41 -14.16
N ALA A 42 -12.83 5.57 -14.59
CA ALA A 42 -11.82 4.50 -14.61
C ALA A 42 -11.62 3.88 -13.21
N TRP A 43 -11.70 4.68 -12.14
CA TRP A 43 -11.51 4.22 -10.77
C TRP A 43 -12.65 3.35 -10.24
N GLN A 44 -13.85 3.41 -10.84
CA GLN A 44 -15.02 2.66 -10.39
C GLN A 44 -14.90 1.16 -10.71
N LEU A 45 -14.08 0.80 -11.69
CA LEU A 45 -13.86 -0.59 -12.11
C LEU A 45 -12.73 -1.26 -11.33
N ALA A 46 -11.88 -0.49 -10.65
CA ALA A 46 -10.74 -1.01 -9.91
C ALA A 46 -11.17 -1.60 -8.56
N PRO A 47 -10.80 -2.86 -8.25
CA PRO A 47 -10.98 -3.42 -6.91
C PRO A 47 -10.22 -2.58 -5.87
N HIS A 48 -10.74 -2.54 -4.64
CA HIS A 48 -10.10 -1.84 -3.54
C HIS A 48 -9.21 -2.80 -2.75
N ALA A 49 -7.93 -2.48 -2.60
CA ALA A 49 -7.11 -3.02 -1.54
C ALA A 49 -7.50 -2.37 -0.21
N VAL A 50 -7.86 -3.20 0.76
CA VAL A 50 -8.35 -2.82 2.10
C VAL A 50 -7.75 -3.73 3.18
N ASP A 51 -8.13 -3.49 4.43
CA ASP A 51 -7.73 -4.26 5.61
C ASP A 51 -6.22 -4.30 5.83
N PHE A 52 -5.52 -3.20 5.56
CA PHE A 52 -4.08 -3.09 5.79
C PHE A 52 -3.72 -3.46 7.24
N ILE A 53 -2.51 -4.01 7.41
CA ILE A 53 -1.99 -4.36 8.72
C ILE A 53 -0.95 -3.33 9.14
N GLN A 54 -0.79 -3.17 10.44
CA GLN A 54 0.27 -2.38 11.00
C GLN A 54 1.60 -3.14 10.91
N HIS A 55 2.64 -2.48 10.41
CA HIS A 55 4.00 -3.04 10.39
C HIS A 55 4.75 -2.76 11.70
N SER A 56 4.59 -1.57 12.25
CA SER A 56 5.24 -1.09 13.49
C SER A 56 4.29 -0.16 14.25
N PRO A 57 4.32 -0.10 15.59
CA PRO A 57 5.15 -0.89 16.51
C PRO A 57 4.62 -2.30 16.77
N ASN A 58 3.30 -2.49 16.70
CA ASN A 58 2.68 -3.81 16.89
C ASN A 58 2.44 -4.44 15.53
N TYR A 59 3.32 -5.35 15.11
CA TYR A 59 3.26 -6.00 13.81
C TYR A 59 2.04 -6.93 13.68
N GLY A 60 1.39 -6.90 12.52
CA GLY A 60 0.40 -7.90 12.10
C GLY A 60 -1.02 -7.67 12.59
N ILE A 61 -1.26 -6.69 13.46
CA ILE A 61 -2.63 -6.28 13.86
C ILE A 61 -3.28 -5.45 12.75
N PRO A 62 -4.62 -5.37 12.68
CA PRO A 62 -5.31 -4.45 11.78
C PRO A 62 -4.80 -3.01 11.95
N ALA A 63 -4.62 -2.28 10.86
CA ALA A 63 -4.28 -0.86 10.90
C ALA A 63 -5.35 -0.08 11.68
N SER A 64 -4.90 0.87 12.51
CA SER A 64 -5.79 1.73 13.32
C SER A 64 -6.60 2.72 12.48
N LEU A 65 -6.07 3.08 11.32
CA LEU A 65 -6.67 4.01 10.37
C LEU A 65 -7.03 3.30 9.07
N THR A 66 -8.18 3.68 8.52
CA THR A 66 -8.64 3.11 7.25
C THR A 66 -7.78 3.64 6.11
N THR A 67 -7.33 2.73 5.25
CA THR A 67 -6.67 3.04 4.00
C THR A 67 -7.31 2.21 2.90
N THR A 68 -7.57 2.83 1.77
CA THR A 68 -8.03 2.15 0.55
C THR A 68 -7.10 2.48 -0.59
N VAL A 69 -6.68 1.47 -1.35
CA VAL A 69 -5.82 1.64 -2.53
C VAL A 69 -6.47 1.02 -3.75
N ARG A 70 -6.37 1.69 -4.90
CA ARG A 70 -6.81 1.17 -6.20
C ARG A 70 -5.67 1.24 -7.19
N ILE A 71 -5.59 0.25 -8.06
CA ILE A 71 -4.53 0.15 -9.08
C ILE A 71 -5.16 -0.04 -10.45
N LEU A 72 -4.81 0.86 -11.36
CA LEU A 72 -5.11 0.76 -12.79
C LEU A 72 -3.81 0.72 -13.57
N TYR A 73 -3.89 0.34 -14.83
CA TYR A 73 -2.78 0.51 -15.76
C TYR A 73 -3.28 0.72 -17.18
N ASP A 74 -2.45 1.25 -18.05
CA ASP A 74 -2.62 1.19 -19.50
C ASP A 74 -1.31 0.72 -20.15
N ASP A 75 -1.14 0.94 -21.46
CA ASP A 75 0.07 0.52 -22.18
C ASP A 75 1.29 1.42 -21.88
N ASN A 76 1.12 2.53 -21.16
CA ASN A 76 2.16 3.52 -20.87
C ASN A 76 2.49 3.64 -19.37
N ALA A 77 1.52 3.43 -18.48
CA ALA A 77 1.68 3.71 -17.06
C ALA A 77 0.86 2.79 -16.15
N VAL A 78 1.30 2.69 -14.89
CA VAL A 78 0.53 2.16 -13.77
C VAL A 78 0.04 3.35 -12.94
N TYR A 79 -1.26 3.40 -12.66
CA TYR A 79 -1.90 4.45 -11.89
C TYR A 79 -2.31 3.92 -10.54
N ILE A 80 -1.93 4.63 -9.48
CA ILE A 80 -2.20 4.20 -8.10
C ILE A 80 -2.91 5.33 -7.37
N ALA A 81 -4.09 5.02 -6.86
CA ALA A 81 -4.86 5.91 -6.01
C ALA A 81 -4.82 5.37 -4.58
N ALA A 82 -4.48 6.23 -3.62
CA ALA A 82 -4.49 5.90 -2.20
C ALA A 82 -5.30 6.93 -1.44
N GLN A 83 -6.29 6.47 -0.69
CA GLN A 83 -7.10 7.28 0.21
C GLN A 83 -6.86 6.82 1.64
N LEU A 84 -6.18 7.66 2.42
CA LEU A 84 -5.78 7.43 3.80
C LEU A 84 -6.64 8.34 4.70
N PHE A 85 -7.37 7.76 5.63
CA PHE A 85 -8.28 8.51 6.51
C PHE A 85 -7.61 8.77 7.86
N ASP A 86 -7.56 10.04 8.27
CA ASP A 86 -7.08 10.47 9.58
C ASP A 86 -7.82 11.74 10.02
N ASN A 87 -7.62 12.15 11.27
CA ASN A 87 -7.99 13.46 11.76
C ASN A 87 -7.11 14.53 11.06
N PRO A 88 -7.69 15.51 10.35
CA PRO A 88 -6.93 16.54 9.64
C PRO A 88 -5.96 17.34 10.52
N SER A 89 -6.20 17.45 11.83
CA SER A 89 -5.30 18.16 12.75
C SER A 89 -4.03 17.37 13.10
N LEU A 90 -3.99 16.06 12.83
CA LEU A 90 -2.87 15.18 13.14
C LEU A 90 -1.95 14.93 11.94
N ILE A 91 -2.41 15.23 10.72
CA ILE A 91 -1.68 14.99 9.49
C ILE A 91 -0.41 15.84 9.46
N ARG A 92 0.74 15.16 9.45
CA ARG A 92 2.08 15.77 9.38
C ARG A 92 2.42 16.11 7.94
N LYS A 93 2.81 17.36 7.71
CA LYS A 93 2.93 17.93 6.36
C LYS A 93 4.07 18.94 6.22
N GLN A 94 5.16 18.73 6.97
CA GLN A 94 6.36 19.56 6.79
C GLN A 94 6.79 19.53 5.32
N LEU A 95 6.98 20.71 4.72
CA LEU A 95 7.50 20.83 3.36
C LEU A 95 9.02 20.60 3.38
N THR A 96 9.49 19.80 2.43
CA THR A 96 10.89 19.41 2.27
C THR A 96 11.30 19.55 0.81
N ALA A 97 12.59 19.39 0.52
CA ALA A 97 13.02 19.15 -0.86
C ALA A 97 12.56 17.77 -1.34
N ARG A 98 12.55 17.55 -2.66
CA ARG A 98 12.42 16.20 -3.26
C ARG A 98 13.49 15.29 -2.66
N ASP A 99 13.13 14.03 -2.38
CA ASP A 99 14.03 13.03 -1.78
C ASP A 99 14.53 13.40 -0.36
N GLY A 100 13.91 14.40 0.28
CA GLY A 100 14.33 14.97 1.57
C GLY A 100 13.31 14.82 2.69
N GLU A 101 12.30 13.96 2.53
CA GLU A 101 11.26 13.66 3.52
C GLU A 101 11.76 12.79 4.67
N GLN A 102 12.83 12.03 4.46
CA GLN A 102 13.38 11.15 5.49
C GLN A 102 13.75 11.93 6.76
N GLN A 103 13.36 11.39 7.91
CA GLN A 103 13.58 11.98 9.24
C GLN A 103 12.93 13.36 9.46
N GLN A 104 11.93 13.73 8.64
CA GLN A 104 11.15 14.96 8.80
C GLN A 104 9.78 14.69 9.41
N ASP A 105 9.11 15.72 9.96
CA ASP A 105 7.75 15.61 10.49
C ASP A 105 6.71 15.64 9.35
N ALA A 106 6.69 14.57 8.56
CA ALA A 106 5.79 14.40 7.42
C ALA A 106 5.24 12.97 7.35
N ASP A 107 3.93 12.86 7.12
CA ASP A 107 3.31 11.59 6.74
C ASP A 107 3.62 11.33 5.27
N TYR A 108 3.54 10.07 4.85
CA TYR A 108 3.72 9.71 3.45
C TYR A 108 3.01 8.41 3.07
N PHE A 109 2.78 8.25 1.78
CA PHE A 109 2.36 6.99 1.16
C PHE A 109 3.44 6.55 0.19
N SER A 110 3.80 5.25 0.24
CA SER A 110 4.87 4.69 -0.60
C SER A 110 4.43 3.39 -1.25
N VAL A 111 4.83 3.19 -2.50
CA VAL A 111 4.62 1.96 -3.26
C VAL A 111 5.98 1.38 -3.65
N PHE A 112 6.04 0.07 -3.62
CA PHE A 112 7.22 -0.71 -3.97
C PHE A 112 6.84 -1.66 -5.12
N LEU A 113 7.60 -1.62 -6.21
CA LEU A 113 7.36 -2.44 -7.40
C LEU A 113 8.60 -3.29 -7.71
N ASP A 114 8.44 -4.60 -7.66
CA ASP A 114 9.38 -5.55 -8.26
C ASP A 114 8.87 -5.86 -9.67
N THR A 115 9.46 -5.20 -10.67
CA THR A 115 9.01 -5.28 -12.07
C THR A 115 9.40 -6.58 -12.76
N TYR A 116 10.38 -7.31 -12.23
CA TYR A 116 10.82 -8.62 -12.75
C TYR A 116 10.25 -9.79 -11.96
N ASN A 117 9.64 -9.50 -10.79
CA ASN A 117 9.16 -10.49 -9.83
C ASN A 117 10.25 -11.50 -9.41
N ASP A 118 11.50 -11.01 -9.33
CA ASP A 118 12.69 -11.81 -9.02
C ASP A 118 13.05 -11.78 -7.52
N LYS A 119 12.39 -10.91 -6.74
CA LYS A 119 12.55 -10.68 -5.30
C LYS A 119 13.95 -10.21 -4.90
N GLN A 120 14.70 -9.60 -5.81
CA GLN A 120 16.07 -9.14 -5.57
C GLN A 120 16.21 -7.62 -5.67
N ASN A 121 15.40 -6.98 -6.52
CA ASN A 121 15.43 -5.54 -6.73
C ASN A 121 14.02 -4.99 -6.86
N GLY A 122 13.90 -3.66 -6.81
CA GLY A 122 12.63 -3.00 -7.02
C GLY A 122 12.77 -1.49 -7.15
N PHE A 123 11.64 -0.84 -7.31
CA PHE A 123 11.52 0.61 -7.34
C PHE A 123 10.58 1.07 -6.23
N GLN A 124 10.95 2.16 -5.58
CA GLN A 124 10.11 2.86 -4.62
C GLN A 124 9.59 4.15 -5.24
N PHE A 125 8.32 4.46 -5.00
CA PHE A 125 7.73 5.75 -5.28
C PHE A 125 6.95 6.21 -4.05
N LEU A 126 7.19 7.43 -3.60
CA LEU A 126 6.61 8.00 -2.39
C LEU A 126 6.03 9.39 -2.67
N VAL A 127 4.94 9.72 -1.96
CA VAL A 127 4.38 11.07 -1.93
C VAL A 127 3.95 11.46 -0.51
N THR A 128 4.18 12.72 -0.14
CA THR A 128 3.71 13.30 1.13
C THR A 128 2.42 14.11 0.95
N PRO A 129 1.66 14.44 2.02
CA PRO A 129 0.52 15.37 1.94
C PRO A 129 0.87 16.77 1.41
N ALA A 130 2.15 17.17 1.48
CA ALA A 130 2.66 18.42 0.91
C ALA A 130 3.05 18.28 -0.57
N ASN A 131 2.75 17.14 -1.21
CA ASN A 131 3.10 16.80 -2.58
C ASN A 131 4.62 16.77 -2.84
N VAL A 132 5.42 16.52 -1.80
CA VAL A 132 6.83 16.16 -1.98
C VAL A 132 6.88 14.72 -2.46
N GLN A 133 7.78 14.44 -3.39
CA GLN A 133 7.93 13.14 -4.02
C GLN A 133 9.34 12.60 -3.77
N THR A 134 9.43 11.27 -3.74
CA THR A 134 10.69 10.53 -3.69
C THR A 134 10.60 9.31 -4.58
N ASP A 135 11.66 9.04 -5.33
CA ASP A 135 11.82 7.81 -6.08
C ASP A 135 13.19 7.20 -5.84
N ALA A 136 13.23 5.87 -5.73
CA ALA A 136 14.46 5.16 -5.43
C ALA A 136 14.51 3.81 -6.15
N LYS A 137 15.72 3.38 -6.49
CA LYS A 137 16.01 1.99 -6.85
C LYS A 137 16.43 1.24 -5.59
N LEU A 138 15.85 0.06 -5.42
CA LEU A 138 16.17 -0.88 -4.36
C LEU A 138 16.98 -2.01 -4.96
N ASP A 139 18.15 -2.24 -4.40
CA ASP A 139 18.97 -3.40 -4.68
C ASP A 139 19.57 -3.93 -3.37
N ALA A 140 20.18 -5.10 -3.42
CA ALA A 140 20.76 -5.75 -2.24
C ALA A 140 21.92 -4.94 -1.59
N GLY A 141 22.39 -3.88 -2.23
CA GLY A 141 23.45 -3.00 -1.73
C GLY A 141 22.96 -1.68 -1.14
N ALA A 142 21.69 -1.31 -1.37
CA ALA A 142 21.09 -0.10 -0.83
C ALA A 142 20.78 -0.29 0.67
N SER A 143 21.60 0.30 1.53
CA SER A 143 21.25 0.48 2.93
C SER A 143 20.12 1.50 3.04
N ALA A 144 18.98 1.06 3.60
CA ALA A 144 17.85 1.90 3.99
C ALA A 144 18.21 2.88 5.11
#